data_AF-A0A2V6A2W1-F1
#
_entry.id   AF-A0A2V6A2W1-F1
#
_cell.length_a   1.000
_cell.length_b   1.000
_cell.length_c   1.000
_cell.angle_alpha   90.00
_cell.angle_beta   90.00
_cell.angle_gamma   90.00
#
_symmetry.space_group_name_H-M   'P 1'
#
loop_
_entity.id
_entity.type
_entity.pdbx_description
1 polymer ?
#
loop_
_entity_poly.entity_id
_entity_poly.type
_entity_poly.pdbx_seq_one_letter_code
_entity_poly.pdbx_strand_id
1 'polypeptide(L)'
;MGVKRSKPLVVSAGLSVLFLIVYGGCNWITARRANVGTFYFEWERKIPFVPLFILPYMSIDLFFVVAPFLCRTDRELSILAKRIAAAIIVAGICFLLFPLRFAFPRPRADGWPGALFDWFRGMDAPYNLLPSLHAAFTLILLDIYFRHTRGFIRVATMTWFVLIALSPGLTYQHHLIDIVGGFVLAGYCFYLFRESSYKGPIVANRRIGSYYAAGAAVVLIIGATFWPWGVLLFWPAIAFGIVAIAYFRAGPMVFRKTEGKLPWSTRFVLAPCLIGQYLSLLYYRSQCRSWDKVTPQIWIGGKLGSVIREAQLR
;
A
#
# COMPACT_ATOMS: atom_id res chain seq x y z
N MET A 1 -6.90 6.55 26.88
CA MET A 1 -6.06 5.51 27.52
C MET A 1 -4.69 5.54 26.86
N GLY A 2 -3.66 5.96 27.59
CA GLY A 2 -2.28 5.97 27.11
C GLY A 2 -1.72 4.56 26.96
N VAL A 3 -0.64 4.41 26.20
CA VAL A 3 0.04 3.12 26.03
C VAL A 3 0.77 2.73 27.32
N LYS A 4 0.54 1.52 27.84
CA LYS A 4 1.36 1.00 28.96
C LYS A 4 2.83 0.91 28.51
N ARG A 5 3.78 1.39 29.32
CA ARG A 5 5.20 1.54 28.95
C ARG A 5 5.87 0.30 28.34
N SER A 6 5.44 -0.91 28.68
CA SER A 6 6.01 -2.16 28.16
C SER A 6 5.47 -2.58 26.77
N LYS A 7 4.30 -2.10 26.35
CA LYS A 7 3.65 -2.56 25.11
C LYS A 7 4.45 -2.23 23.84
N PRO A 8 5.02 -1.03 23.66
CA PRO A 8 5.82 -0.72 22.48
C PRO A 8 7.02 -1.65 22.31
N LEU A 9 7.69 -1.99 23.42
CA LEU A 9 8.83 -2.90 23.42
C LEU A 9 8.41 -4.31 22.97
N VAL A 10 7.33 -4.84 23.55
CA VAL A 10 6.79 -6.17 23.17
C VAL A 10 6.37 -6.19 21.70
N VAL A 11 5.71 -5.14 21.22
CA VAL A 11 5.31 -5.04 19.81
C VAL A 11 6.52 -4.95 18.90
N SER A 12 7.52 -4.11 19.23
CA SER A 12 8.75 -3.99 18.44
C SER A 12 9.47 -5.33 18.36
N ALA A 13 9.72 -5.98 19.50
CA ALA A 13 10.38 -7.28 19.55
C ALA A 13 9.60 -8.35 18.78
N GLY A 14 8.28 -8.41 18.96
CA GLY A 14 7.42 -9.37 18.26
C GLY A 14 7.42 -9.18 16.75
N LEU A 15 7.39 -7.93 16.26
CA LEU A 15 7.46 -7.64 14.83
C LEU A 15 8.85 -7.96 14.25
N SER A 16 9.94 -7.68 15.00
CA SER A 16 11.30 -8.07 14.61
C SER A 16 11.44 -9.60 14.51
N VAL A 17 10.93 -10.34 15.50
CA VAL A 17 10.94 -11.83 15.47
C VAL A 17 10.12 -12.35 14.29
N LEU A 18 8.92 -11.80 14.07
CA LEU A 18 8.09 -12.16 12.92
C LEU A 18 8.83 -11.91 11.59
N PHE A 19 9.48 -10.75 11.45
CA PHE A 19 10.28 -10.43 10.28
C PHE A 19 11.41 -11.43 10.09
N LEU A 20 12.23 -11.71 11.11
CA LEU A 20 13.35 -12.63 11.01
C LEU A 20 12.90 -14.04 10.62
N ILE A 21 11.82 -14.55 11.21
CA ILE A 21 11.28 -15.87 10.90
C ILE A 21 10.76 -15.93 9.45
N VAL A 22 9.92 -14.98 9.05
CA VAL A 22 9.29 -15.01 7.73
C VAL A 22 10.32 -14.69 6.64
N TYR A 23 11.07 -13.61 6.79
CA TYR A 23 12.07 -13.18 5.81
C TYR A 23 13.21 -14.20 5.69
N GLY A 24 13.80 -14.61 6.82
CA GLY A 24 14.86 -15.61 6.87
C GLY A 24 14.38 -16.98 6.38
N GLY A 25 13.17 -17.39 6.75
CA GLY A 25 12.55 -18.63 6.29
C GLY A 25 12.33 -18.64 4.77
N CYS A 26 11.76 -17.56 4.20
CA CYS A 26 11.58 -17.43 2.75
C CYS A 26 12.93 -17.50 2.01
N ASN A 27 13.94 -16.78 2.51
CA ASN A 27 15.28 -16.83 1.94
C ASN A 27 15.89 -18.23 1.99
N TRP A 28 15.80 -18.91 3.14
CA TRP A 28 16.34 -20.25 3.33
C TRP A 28 15.65 -21.29 2.42
N ILE A 29 14.33 -21.20 2.26
CA ILE A 29 13.57 -22.06 1.35
C ILE A 29 13.96 -21.78 -0.10
N THR A 30 13.95 -20.51 -0.51
CA THR A 30 14.19 -20.11 -1.89
C THR A 30 15.63 -20.36 -2.34
N ALA A 31 16.61 -20.26 -1.43
CA ALA A 31 18.01 -20.61 -1.70
C ALA A 31 18.22 -22.07 -2.15
N ARG A 32 17.27 -22.97 -1.86
CA ARG A 32 17.30 -24.39 -2.26
C ARG A 32 16.55 -24.67 -3.56
N ARG A 33 15.95 -23.65 -4.18
CA ARG A 33 15.22 -23.80 -5.45
C ARG A 33 16.19 -23.65 -6.63
N ALA A 34 16.05 -24.51 -7.62
CA ALA A 34 16.92 -24.50 -8.80
C ALA A 34 16.70 -23.28 -9.70
N ASN A 35 15.46 -22.78 -9.81
CA ASN A 35 15.09 -21.73 -10.76
C ASN A 35 14.52 -20.51 -10.02
N VAL A 36 15.36 -19.51 -9.77
CA VAL A 36 14.95 -18.19 -9.27
C VAL A 36 15.03 -17.17 -10.40
N GLY A 37 13.88 -16.58 -10.73
CA GLY A 37 13.74 -15.65 -11.85
C GLY A 37 14.25 -14.25 -11.55
N THR A 38 14.28 -13.41 -12.57
CA THR A 38 14.54 -11.97 -12.49
C THR A 38 13.46 -11.24 -13.27
N PHE A 39 12.93 -10.13 -12.76
CA PHE A 39 11.95 -9.31 -13.47
C PHE A 39 12.27 -7.83 -13.29
N TYR A 40 12.61 -7.15 -14.37
CA TYR A 40 13.07 -5.76 -14.38
C TYR A 40 12.87 -5.14 -15.76
N PHE A 41 12.92 -3.81 -15.84
CA PHE A 41 12.93 -3.09 -17.09
C PHE A 41 14.36 -2.83 -17.57
N GLU A 42 14.62 -2.99 -18.87
CA GLU A 42 15.98 -2.83 -19.42
C GLU A 42 16.62 -1.45 -19.18
N TRP A 43 15.80 -0.40 -19.08
CA TRP A 43 16.30 0.95 -18.79
C TRP A 43 16.89 1.07 -17.37
N GLU A 44 16.56 0.16 -16.44
CA GLU A 44 17.08 0.17 -15.06
C GLU A 44 18.60 -0.03 -15.03
N ARG A 45 19.21 -0.62 -16.08
CA ARG A 45 20.67 -0.73 -16.23
C ARG A 45 21.39 0.62 -16.25
N LYS A 46 20.68 1.70 -16.59
CA LYS A 46 21.21 3.07 -16.62
C LYS A 46 21.20 3.73 -15.24
N ILE A 47 20.58 3.12 -14.23
CA ILE A 47 20.56 3.65 -12.86
C ILE A 47 21.96 3.49 -12.28
N PRO A 48 22.61 4.59 -11.84
CA PRO A 48 23.95 4.50 -11.27
C PRO A 48 23.91 3.80 -9.91
N PHE A 49 24.92 2.96 -9.65
CA PHE A 49 25.17 2.45 -8.31
C PHE A 49 25.81 3.55 -7.46
N VAL A 50 25.17 3.88 -6.33
CA VAL A 50 25.64 4.94 -5.42
C VAL A 50 25.84 4.32 -4.02
N PRO A 51 27.07 3.89 -3.68
CA PRO A 51 27.33 3.14 -2.45
C PRO A 51 26.86 3.84 -1.18
N LEU A 52 26.96 5.17 -1.13
CA LEU A 52 26.59 5.99 0.04
C LEU A 52 25.12 5.80 0.45
N PHE A 53 24.24 5.40 -0.48
CA PHE A 53 22.83 5.14 -0.19
C PHE A 53 22.61 3.86 0.65
N ILE A 54 23.64 3.08 0.94
CA ILE A 54 23.55 1.98 1.91
C ILE A 54 23.17 2.49 3.31
N LEU A 55 23.60 3.72 3.67
CA LEU A 55 23.28 4.31 4.95
C LEU A 55 21.77 4.58 5.12
N PRO A 56 21.11 5.34 4.23
CA PRO A 56 19.66 5.48 4.30
C PRO A 56 18.96 4.12 4.13
N TYR A 57 19.44 3.22 3.26
CA TYR A 57 18.88 1.88 3.14
C TYR A 57 18.80 1.14 4.48
N MET A 58 19.92 1.00 5.19
CA MET A 58 19.94 0.27 6.45
C MET A 58 19.27 1.02 7.61
N SER A 59 19.18 2.35 7.52
CA SER A 59 18.55 3.14 8.58
C SER A 59 17.08 2.77 8.82
N ILE A 60 16.40 2.17 7.84
CA ILE A 60 15.00 1.76 7.99
C ILE A 60 14.79 0.81 9.17
N ASP A 61 15.77 -0.03 9.51
CA ASP A 61 15.68 -0.97 10.62
C ASP A 61 15.59 -0.24 11.96
N LEU A 62 16.31 0.88 12.09
CA LEU A 62 16.21 1.77 13.25
C LEU A 62 14.83 2.43 13.30
N PHE A 63 14.33 2.96 12.18
CA PHE A 63 12.99 3.55 12.10
C PHE A 63 11.89 2.52 12.44
N PHE A 64 12.08 1.27 12.03
CA PHE A 64 11.19 0.16 12.31
C PHE A 64 11.12 -0.13 13.81
N VAL A 65 12.27 -0.24 14.48
CA VAL A 65 12.35 -0.52 15.93
C VAL A 65 11.80 0.64 16.75
N VAL A 66 12.04 1.88 16.33
CA VAL A 66 11.62 3.08 17.08
C VAL A 66 10.14 3.40 16.88
N ALA A 67 9.53 3.07 15.73
CA ALA A 67 8.16 3.44 15.40
C ALA A 67 7.08 3.07 16.46
N PRO A 68 7.09 1.87 17.07
CA PRO A 68 6.18 1.53 18.16
C PRO A 68 6.21 2.52 19.33
N PHE A 69 7.38 3.08 19.65
CA PHE A 69 7.58 4.01 20.76
C PHE A 69 7.05 5.42 20.47
N LEU A 70 6.79 5.76 19.20
CA LEU A 70 6.14 7.02 18.82
C LEU A 70 4.62 6.99 19.01
N CYS A 71 4.02 5.79 19.08
CA CYS A 71 2.57 5.64 19.19
C CYS A 71 2.07 6.16 20.55
N ARG A 72 1.04 7.02 20.53
CA ARG A 72 0.50 7.66 21.76
C ARG A 72 -0.65 6.88 22.39
N THR A 73 -1.29 6.00 21.62
CA THR A 73 -2.45 5.21 22.08
C THR A 73 -2.29 3.73 21.73
N ASP A 74 -2.88 2.85 22.55
CA ASP A 74 -2.87 1.40 22.30
C ASP A 74 -3.49 1.06 20.93
N ARG A 75 -4.46 1.86 20.51
CA ARG A 75 -5.16 1.75 19.23
C ARG A 75 -4.24 2.04 18.06
N GLU A 76 -3.50 3.15 18.14
CA GLU A 76 -2.49 3.51 17.13
C GLU A 76 -1.40 2.45 17.02
N LEU A 77 -0.88 1.98 18.16
CA LEU A 77 0.11 0.91 18.23
C LEU A 77 -0.41 -0.39 17.59
N SER A 78 -1.66 -0.76 17.89
CA SER A 78 -2.29 -1.95 17.30
C SER A 78 -2.45 -1.84 15.78
N ILE A 79 -2.83 -0.66 15.27
CA ILE A 79 -2.94 -0.43 13.82
C ILE A 79 -1.57 -0.55 13.15
N LEU A 80 -0.54 0.09 13.70
CA LEU A 80 0.83 0.01 13.18
C LEU A 80 1.29 -1.46 13.13
N ALA A 81 1.15 -2.18 14.24
CA ALA A 81 1.54 -3.59 14.33
C ALA A 81 0.82 -4.46 13.30
N LYS A 82 -0.50 -4.27 13.14
CA LYS A 82 -1.29 -5.01 12.13
C LYS A 82 -0.85 -4.71 10.70
N ARG A 83 -0.54 -3.45 10.38
CA ARG A 83 -0.05 -3.07 9.04
C ARG A 83 1.30 -3.72 8.73
N ILE A 84 2.24 -3.64 9.67
CA ILE A 84 3.57 -4.23 9.53
C ILE A 84 3.48 -5.76 9.43
N ALA A 85 2.76 -6.40 10.35
CA ALA A 85 2.59 -7.86 10.36
C ALA A 85 1.93 -8.37 9.07
N ALA A 86 0.88 -7.69 8.60
CA ALA A 86 0.24 -8.05 7.34
C ALA A 86 1.17 -7.86 6.14
N ALA A 87 1.97 -6.79 6.10
CA ALA A 87 2.97 -6.60 5.06
C ALA A 87 3.99 -7.74 5.05
N ILE A 88 4.53 -8.12 6.22
CA ILE A 88 5.47 -9.24 6.36
C ILE A 88 4.87 -10.56 5.85
N ILE A 89 3.66 -10.91 6.31
CA ILE A 89 3.01 -12.18 5.96
C ILE A 89 2.68 -12.22 4.47
N VAL A 90 2.07 -11.17 3.92
CA VAL A 90 1.69 -11.13 2.50
C VAL A 90 2.93 -11.13 1.60
N ALA A 91 3.97 -10.35 1.94
CA ALA A 91 5.22 -10.37 1.21
C ALA A 91 5.88 -11.76 1.28
N GLY A 92 5.92 -12.40 2.45
CA GLY A 92 6.44 -13.76 2.60
C GLY A 92 5.72 -14.78 1.73
N ILE A 93 4.39 -14.72 1.65
CA ILE A 93 3.61 -15.56 0.72
C ILE A 93 4.03 -15.28 -0.73
N CYS A 94 4.16 -14.01 -1.12
CA CYS A 94 4.61 -13.63 -2.46
C CYS A 94 6.03 -14.10 -2.77
N PHE A 95 6.98 -13.99 -1.84
CA PHE A 95 8.36 -14.47 -2.02
C PHE A 95 8.41 -15.98 -2.28
N LEU A 96 7.53 -16.76 -1.65
CA LEU A 96 7.43 -18.20 -1.86
C LEU A 96 6.71 -18.59 -3.14
N LEU A 97 5.73 -17.80 -3.60
CA LEU A 97 5.00 -18.08 -4.84
C LEU A 97 5.74 -17.57 -6.09
N PHE A 98 6.42 -16.45 -5.99
CA PHE A 98 7.10 -15.75 -7.08
C PHE A 98 8.54 -15.37 -6.67
N PRO A 99 9.43 -16.35 -6.48
CA PRO A 99 10.80 -16.08 -6.05
C PRO A 99 11.55 -15.32 -7.13
N LEU A 100 12.09 -14.15 -6.77
CA LEU A 100 12.87 -13.30 -7.65
C LEU A 100 14.21 -12.95 -7.02
N ARG A 101 15.22 -12.76 -7.84
CA ARG A 101 16.54 -12.24 -7.45
C ARG A 101 16.90 -11.01 -8.26
N PHE A 102 17.81 -10.20 -7.70
CA PHE A 102 18.28 -9.01 -8.40
C PHE A 102 19.12 -9.40 -9.62
N ALA A 103 18.90 -8.71 -10.74
CA ALA A 103 19.46 -9.11 -12.03
C ALA A 103 20.92 -8.70 -12.25
N PHE A 104 21.38 -7.62 -11.60
CA PHE A 104 22.71 -7.07 -11.86
C PHE A 104 23.72 -7.49 -10.78
N PRO A 105 24.97 -7.80 -11.15
CA PRO A 105 26.02 -7.97 -10.16
C PRO A 105 26.24 -6.64 -9.43
N ARG A 106 26.21 -6.65 -8.10
CA ARG A 106 26.53 -5.46 -7.31
C ARG A 106 28.03 -5.14 -7.46
N PRO A 107 28.39 -3.92 -7.89
CA PRO A 107 29.80 -3.50 -7.92
C PRO A 107 30.42 -3.55 -6.51
N ARG A 108 31.74 -3.78 -6.44
CA ARG A 108 32.46 -3.59 -5.18
C ARG A 108 32.51 -2.09 -4.86
N ALA A 109 32.18 -1.75 -3.62
CA ALA A 109 32.34 -0.40 -3.11
C ALA A 109 33.60 -0.34 -2.26
N ASP A 110 34.35 0.75 -2.36
CA ASP A 110 35.55 0.98 -1.57
C ASP A 110 35.22 1.75 -0.27
N GLY A 111 36.16 1.73 0.69
CA GLY A 111 36.06 2.48 1.94
C GLY A 111 34.97 1.96 2.89
N TRP A 112 34.50 2.83 3.78
CA TRP A 112 33.53 2.46 4.81
C TRP A 112 32.16 2.01 4.24
N PRO A 113 31.63 2.53 3.11
CA PRO A 113 30.39 1.99 2.54
C PRO A 113 30.55 0.55 2.07
N GLY A 114 31.72 0.18 1.54
CA GLY A 114 32.07 -1.19 1.17
C GLY A 114 32.02 -2.14 2.36
N ALA A 115 32.69 -1.76 3.46
CA ALA A 115 32.66 -2.54 4.70
C ALA A 115 31.23 -2.75 5.23
N LEU A 116 30.37 -1.73 5.11
CA LEU A 116 28.97 -1.83 5.52
C LEU A 116 28.16 -2.77 4.61
N PHE A 117 28.40 -2.75 3.29
CA PHE A 117 27.82 -3.72 2.36
C PHE A 117 28.27 -5.15 2.65
N ASP A 118 29.56 -5.36 2.96
CA ASP A 118 30.09 -6.69 3.24
C ASP A 118 29.49 -7.26 4.52
N TRP A 119 29.34 -6.43 5.57
CA TRP A 119 28.62 -6.80 6.79
C TRP A 119 27.15 -7.17 6.49
N PHE A 120 26.46 -6.33 5.70
CA PHE A 120 25.06 -6.55 5.33
C PHE A 120 24.87 -7.82 4.48
N ARG A 121 25.80 -8.13 3.57
CA ARG A 121 25.75 -9.31 2.69
C ARG A 121 25.75 -10.62 3.46
N GLY A 122 26.36 -10.66 4.65
CA GLY A 122 26.31 -11.84 5.52
C GLY A 122 24.91 -12.15 6.07
N MET A 123 24.00 -11.17 6.04
CA MET A 123 22.66 -11.31 6.62
C MET A 123 21.53 -11.35 5.58
N ASP A 124 21.73 -10.75 4.40
CA ASP A 124 20.69 -10.60 3.38
C ASP A 124 20.94 -11.46 2.14
N ALA A 125 20.22 -12.57 2.03
CA ALA A 125 20.22 -13.41 0.84
C ALA A 125 19.29 -12.80 -0.24
N PRO A 126 19.66 -12.85 -1.53
CA PRO A 126 19.05 -11.98 -2.55
C PRO A 126 17.80 -12.58 -3.21
N TYR A 127 16.88 -13.17 -2.44
CA TYR A 127 15.74 -13.92 -2.98
C TYR A 127 14.35 -13.33 -2.66
N ASN A 128 14.28 -12.32 -1.79
CA ASN A 128 13.04 -11.72 -1.30
C ASN A 128 12.75 -10.36 -1.96
N LEU A 129 12.63 -10.34 -3.30
CA LEU A 129 12.49 -9.07 -4.05
C LEU A 129 11.06 -8.52 -4.09
N LEU A 130 10.11 -9.24 -4.70
CA LEU A 130 8.76 -8.72 -4.99
C LEU A 130 7.72 -9.31 -4.02
N PRO A 131 6.92 -8.48 -3.32
CA PRO A 131 7.00 -7.02 -3.20
C PRO A 131 8.10 -6.58 -2.20
N SER A 132 8.70 -5.41 -2.44
CA SER A 132 9.74 -4.89 -1.55
C SER A 132 9.17 -4.56 -0.17
N LEU A 133 9.57 -5.33 0.85
CA LEU A 133 9.25 -5.02 2.25
C LEU A 133 9.87 -3.70 2.69
N HIS A 134 11.05 -3.36 2.19
CA HIS A 134 11.70 -2.07 2.43
C HIS A 134 10.80 -0.92 1.98
N ALA A 135 10.28 -0.96 0.74
CA ALA A 135 9.37 0.06 0.24
C ALA A 135 8.03 0.09 1.01
N ALA A 136 7.48 -1.08 1.35
CA ALA A 136 6.25 -1.18 2.14
C ALA A 136 6.42 -0.54 3.53
N PHE A 137 7.51 -0.89 4.24
CA PHE A 137 7.85 -0.31 5.53
C PHE A 137 8.13 1.18 5.42
N THR A 138 8.83 1.63 4.38
CA THR A 138 9.11 3.06 4.16
C THR A 138 7.81 3.86 4.20
N LEU A 139 6.77 3.43 3.46
CA LEU A 139 5.50 4.15 3.42
C LEU A 139 4.69 4.04 4.72
N ILE A 140 4.68 2.85 5.36
CA ILE A 140 3.98 2.64 6.64
C ILE A 140 4.62 3.47 7.77
N LEU A 141 5.95 3.48 7.83
CA LEU A 141 6.72 4.19 8.84
C LEU A 141 6.68 5.71 8.58
N LEU A 142 6.74 6.15 7.32
CA LEU A 142 6.58 7.58 6.99
C LEU A 142 5.28 8.15 7.58
N ASP A 143 4.16 7.43 7.49
CA ASP A 143 2.88 7.86 8.07
C ASP A 143 2.96 8.07 9.59
N ILE A 144 3.59 7.17 10.35
CA ILE A 144 3.70 7.34 11.82
C ILE A 144 4.66 8.48 12.16
N TYR A 145 5.82 8.57 11.50
CA TYR A 145 6.79 9.61 11.76
C TYR A 145 6.27 11.00 11.37
N PHE A 146 5.57 11.14 10.24
CA PHE A 146 4.95 12.40 9.83
C PHE A 146 3.93 12.91 10.86
N ARG A 147 3.12 11.99 11.42
CA ARG A 147 2.10 12.33 12.42
C ARG A 147 2.70 12.76 13.76
N HIS A 148 3.86 12.24 14.15
CA HIS A 148 4.47 12.50 15.46
C HIS A 148 5.65 13.47 15.48
N THR A 149 6.22 13.81 14.33
CA THR A 149 7.25 14.86 14.20
C THR A 149 6.63 16.20 13.79
N ARG A 150 7.28 17.32 14.12
CA ARG A 150 6.85 18.69 13.76
C ARG A 150 8.06 19.58 13.44
N GLY A 151 7.80 20.73 12.81
CA GLY A 151 8.82 21.75 12.50
C GLY A 151 10.00 21.19 11.71
N PHE A 152 11.20 21.62 12.07
CA PHE A 152 12.45 21.18 11.43
C PHE A 152 12.66 19.67 11.49
N ILE A 153 12.34 19.01 12.62
CA ILE A 153 12.48 17.56 12.78
C ILE A 153 11.62 16.82 11.75
N ARG A 154 10.40 17.30 11.47
CA ARG A 154 9.56 16.70 10.43
C ARG A 154 10.21 16.83 9.06
N VAL A 155 10.70 18.01 8.71
CA VAL A 155 11.35 18.24 7.40
C VAL A 155 12.54 17.31 7.25
N ALA A 156 13.45 17.28 8.22
CA ALA A 156 14.61 16.39 8.20
C ALA A 156 14.21 14.91 8.08
N THR A 157 13.22 14.48 8.86
CA THR A 157 12.73 13.09 8.82
C THR A 157 12.10 12.75 7.48
N MET A 158 11.27 13.63 6.90
CA MET A 158 10.64 13.39 5.60
C MET A 158 11.66 13.36 4.47
N THR A 159 12.64 14.28 4.49
CA THR A 159 13.76 14.26 3.56
C THR A 159 14.53 12.94 3.67
N TRP A 160 14.78 12.45 4.90
CA TRP A 160 15.43 11.17 5.11
C TRP A 160 14.62 10.00 4.57
N PHE A 161 13.29 9.98 4.78
CA PHE A 161 12.42 8.95 4.19
C PHE A 161 12.41 8.97 2.66
N VAL A 162 12.60 10.13 2.01
CA VAL A 162 12.80 10.18 0.55
C VAL A 162 14.09 9.46 0.16
N LEU A 163 15.19 9.67 0.91
CA LEU A 163 16.44 8.94 0.68
C LEU A 163 16.28 7.43 0.91
N ILE A 164 15.55 7.03 1.95
CA ILE A 164 15.20 5.61 2.22
C ILE A 164 14.38 5.03 1.06
N ALA A 165 13.47 5.78 0.46
CA ALA A 165 12.64 5.32 -0.64
C ALA A 165 13.44 5.12 -1.94
N LEU A 166 14.44 5.96 -2.19
CA LEU A 166 15.31 5.91 -3.36
C LEU A 166 16.45 4.89 -3.23
N SER A 167 16.88 4.61 -2.00
CA SER A 167 18.07 3.80 -1.73
C SER A 167 18.03 2.39 -2.30
N PRO A 168 16.91 1.64 -2.38
CA PRO A 168 16.94 0.27 -2.90
C PRO A 168 17.36 0.19 -4.37
N GLY A 169 16.94 1.17 -5.18
CA GLY A 169 17.31 1.25 -6.59
C GLY A 169 18.78 1.67 -6.77
N LEU A 170 19.27 2.60 -5.95
CA LEU A 170 20.66 3.10 -6.02
C LEU A 170 21.68 2.15 -5.39
N THR A 171 21.24 1.23 -4.54
CA THR A 171 22.09 0.21 -3.88
C THR A 171 21.98 -1.18 -4.51
N TYR A 172 21.22 -1.31 -5.60
CA TYR A 172 21.02 -2.57 -6.31
C TYR A 172 20.49 -3.67 -5.38
N GLN A 173 19.43 -3.33 -4.65
CA GLN A 173 18.70 -4.22 -3.74
C GLN A 173 17.36 -4.63 -4.34
N HIS A 174 16.69 -3.70 -5.03
CA HIS A 174 15.37 -3.91 -5.62
C HIS A 174 15.26 -3.26 -6.99
N HIS A 175 14.54 -3.93 -7.88
CA HIS A 175 14.09 -3.35 -9.14
C HIS A 175 12.89 -2.43 -8.93
N LEU A 176 12.58 -1.58 -9.91
CA LEU A 176 11.46 -0.63 -9.78
C LEU A 176 10.13 -1.34 -9.48
N ILE A 177 9.90 -2.48 -10.14
CA ILE A 177 8.66 -3.25 -9.95
C ILE A 177 8.50 -3.74 -8.51
N ASP A 178 9.59 -4.10 -7.85
CA ASP A 178 9.60 -4.54 -6.45
C ASP A 178 9.19 -3.40 -5.53
N ILE A 179 9.74 -2.20 -5.76
CA ILE A 179 9.45 -0.98 -5.01
C ILE A 179 7.98 -0.59 -5.19
N VAL A 180 7.49 -0.59 -6.43
CA VAL A 180 6.08 -0.34 -6.74
C VAL A 180 5.19 -1.37 -6.03
N GLY A 181 5.54 -2.65 -6.10
CA GLY A 181 4.84 -3.73 -5.40
C GLY A 181 4.78 -3.51 -3.89
N GLY A 182 5.87 -3.03 -3.28
CA GLY A 182 5.92 -2.67 -1.87
C GLY A 182 4.98 -1.52 -1.50
N PHE A 183 4.93 -0.46 -2.30
CA PHE A 183 3.98 0.64 -2.09
C PHE A 183 2.52 0.23 -2.30
N VAL A 184 2.24 -0.62 -3.30
CA VAL A 184 0.91 -1.21 -3.50
C VAL A 184 0.50 -2.01 -2.27
N LEU A 185 1.38 -2.89 -1.78
CA LEU A 185 1.14 -3.68 -0.56
C LEU A 185 0.85 -2.78 0.65
N ALA A 186 1.66 -1.73 0.87
CA ALA A 186 1.40 -0.76 1.91
C ALA A 186 0.03 -0.08 1.74
N GLY A 187 -0.35 0.31 0.52
CA GLY A 187 -1.67 0.86 0.20
C GLY A 187 -2.83 -0.05 0.63
N TYR A 188 -2.69 -1.36 0.38
CA TYR A 188 -3.63 -2.36 0.87
C TYR A 188 -3.60 -2.49 2.40
N CYS A 189 -2.44 -2.45 3.05
CA CYS A 189 -2.36 -2.43 4.52
C CYS A 189 -3.05 -1.18 5.12
N PHE A 190 -2.86 0.00 4.52
CA PHE A 190 -3.55 1.23 4.92
C PHE A 190 -5.05 1.14 4.72
N TYR A 191 -5.49 0.49 3.64
CA TYR A 191 -6.91 0.23 3.41
C TYR A 191 -7.43 -0.74 4.47
N LEU A 192 -6.88 -1.94 4.60
CA LEU A 192 -7.38 -3.01 5.47
C LEU A 192 -7.39 -2.62 6.95
N PHE A 193 -6.36 -1.94 7.42
CA PHE A 193 -6.19 -1.52 8.82
C PHE A 193 -6.40 -0.01 8.97
N ARG A 194 -7.63 0.40 8.70
CA ARG A 194 -8.16 1.73 8.98
C ARG A 194 -9.49 1.63 9.70
N GLU A 195 -9.76 2.53 10.62
CA GLU A 195 -11.05 2.50 11.29
C GLU A 195 -12.13 3.13 10.42
N SER A 196 -13.29 2.47 10.39
CA SER A 196 -14.49 3.08 9.87
C SER A 196 -15.27 3.68 11.03
N SER A 197 -15.70 4.93 10.87
CA SER A 197 -16.58 5.61 11.83
C SER A 197 -18.07 5.29 11.57
N TYR A 198 -18.38 4.46 10.57
CA TYR A 198 -19.76 4.16 10.20
C TYR A 198 -20.45 3.26 11.25
N LYS A 199 -21.56 3.74 11.81
CA LYS A 199 -22.41 3.05 12.79
C LYS A 199 -23.86 2.84 12.33
N GLY A 200 -24.17 3.17 11.08
CA GLY A 200 -25.53 3.08 10.56
C GLY A 200 -25.97 1.63 10.25
N PRO A 201 -27.27 1.41 9.98
CA PRO A 201 -27.79 0.10 9.63
C PRO A 201 -27.21 -0.38 8.31
N ILE A 202 -26.85 -1.67 8.25
CA ILE A 202 -26.37 -2.31 7.03
C ILE A 202 -27.56 -2.96 6.33
N VAL A 203 -27.92 -2.42 5.16
CA VAL A 203 -28.94 -3.01 4.29
C VAL A 203 -28.25 -3.84 3.22
N ALA A 204 -28.47 -5.15 3.24
CA ALA A 204 -27.93 -6.06 2.24
C ALA A 204 -28.73 -5.98 0.94
N ASN A 205 -28.04 -5.93 -0.20
CA ASN A 205 -28.63 -6.08 -1.52
C ASN A 205 -27.91 -7.21 -2.26
N ARG A 206 -28.43 -8.44 -2.10
CA ARG A 206 -27.83 -9.65 -2.66
C ARG A 206 -27.78 -9.63 -4.19
N ARG A 207 -28.76 -8.99 -4.84
CA ARG A 207 -28.82 -8.89 -6.31
C ARG A 207 -27.67 -8.03 -6.85
N ILE A 208 -27.41 -6.86 -6.27
CA ILE A 208 -26.28 -6.03 -6.71
C ILE A 208 -24.95 -6.68 -6.29
N GLY A 209 -24.90 -7.27 -5.08
CA GLY A 209 -23.73 -8.00 -4.62
C GLY A 209 -23.31 -9.13 -5.57
N SER A 210 -24.26 -9.90 -6.11
CA SER A 210 -23.96 -10.97 -7.06
C SER A 210 -23.45 -10.46 -8.41
N TYR A 211 -23.91 -9.30 -8.89
CA TYR A 211 -23.36 -8.67 -10.11
C TYR A 211 -21.89 -8.30 -9.95
N TYR A 212 -21.51 -7.67 -8.83
CA TYR A 212 -20.10 -7.37 -8.55
C TYR A 212 -19.27 -8.64 -8.32
N ALA A 213 -19.82 -9.66 -7.66
CA ALA A 213 -19.13 -10.94 -7.46
C ALA A 213 -18.88 -11.67 -8.80
N ALA A 214 -19.88 -11.72 -9.67
CA ALA A 214 -19.75 -12.29 -11.01
C ALA A 214 -18.76 -11.48 -11.85
N GLY A 215 -18.82 -10.15 -11.80
CA GLY A 215 -17.84 -9.28 -12.46
C GLY A 215 -16.41 -9.52 -11.98
N ALA A 216 -16.21 -9.69 -10.67
CA ALA A 216 -14.91 -10.05 -10.11
C ALA A 216 -14.40 -11.41 -10.65
N ALA A 217 -15.27 -12.42 -10.70
CA ALA A 217 -14.92 -13.74 -11.22
C ALA A 217 -14.56 -13.69 -12.72
N VAL A 218 -15.34 -12.98 -13.54
CA VAL A 218 -15.04 -12.79 -14.97
C VAL A 218 -13.70 -12.09 -15.17
N VAL A 219 -13.42 -11.02 -14.44
CA VAL A 219 -12.14 -10.31 -14.52
C VAL A 219 -10.96 -11.19 -14.11
N LEU A 220 -11.13 -12.04 -13.08
CA LEU A 220 -10.11 -13.02 -12.69
C LEU A 220 -9.85 -14.07 -13.77
N ILE A 221 -10.90 -14.60 -14.40
CA ILE A 221 -10.79 -15.58 -15.48
C ILE A 221 -10.02 -14.96 -16.66
N ILE A 222 -10.42 -13.75 -17.08
CA ILE A 222 -9.71 -12.99 -18.12
C ILE A 222 -8.25 -12.76 -17.72
N GLY A 223 -7.99 -12.37 -16.46
CA GLY A 223 -6.63 -12.17 -15.95
C GLY A 223 -5.76 -13.42 -16.02
N ALA A 224 -6.32 -14.59 -15.73
CA ALA A 224 -5.61 -15.86 -15.87
C ALA A 224 -5.28 -16.19 -17.34
N THR A 225 -6.19 -15.86 -18.28
CA THR A 225 -5.98 -16.11 -19.71
C THR A 225 -4.85 -15.26 -20.31
N PHE A 226 -4.67 -14.02 -19.84
CA PHE A 226 -3.66 -13.08 -20.36
C PHE A 226 -2.37 -13.02 -19.51
N TRP A 227 -2.01 -14.11 -18.83
CA TRP A 227 -0.79 -14.16 -18.01
C TRP A 227 0.48 -13.89 -18.86
N PRO A 228 1.46 -13.08 -18.38
CA PRO A 228 1.55 -12.46 -17.06
C PRO A 228 0.87 -11.08 -16.94
N TRP A 229 0.56 -10.42 -18.05
CA TRP A 229 -0.01 -9.06 -18.04
C TRP A 229 -1.39 -8.98 -17.38
N GLY A 230 -2.12 -10.08 -17.35
CA GLY A 230 -3.37 -10.22 -16.62
C GLY A 230 -3.25 -10.01 -15.10
N VAL A 231 -2.04 -9.95 -14.52
CA VAL A 231 -1.81 -9.55 -13.12
C VAL A 231 -2.41 -8.17 -12.81
N LEU A 232 -2.46 -7.25 -13.79
CA LEU A 232 -3.06 -5.93 -13.63
C LEU A 232 -4.56 -6.01 -13.36
N LEU A 233 -5.22 -7.09 -13.80
CA LEU A 233 -6.65 -7.33 -13.59
C LEU A 233 -6.97 -7.80 -12.17
N PHE A 234 -5.98 -8.17 -11.35
CA PHE A 234 -6.21 -8.42 -9.92
C PHE A 234 -6.70 -7.17 -9.20
N TRP A 235 -6.26 -5.99 -9.59
CA TRP A 235 -6.68 -4.74 -8.96
C TRP A 235 -8.20 -4.48 -9.12
N PRO A 236 -8.79 -4.47 -10.34
CA PRO A 236 -10.24 -4.40 -10.51
C PRO A 236 -10.99 -5.59 -9.91
N ALA A 237 -10.44 -6.81 -9.99
CA ALA A 237 -11.07 -7.98 -9.37
C ALA A 237 -11.22 -7.83 -7.84
N ILE A 238 -10.17 -7.38 -7.16
CA ILE A 238 -10.20 -7.11 -5.71
C ILE A 238 -11.17 -5.97 -5.41
N ALA A 239 -11.16 -4.90 -6.20
CA ALA A 239 -12.08 -3.77 -6.03
C ALA A 239 -13.55 -4.22 -6.14
N PHE A 240 -13.90 -5.03 -7.16
CA PHE A 240 -15.23 -5.60 -7.32
C PHE A 240 -15.59 -6.55 -6.19
N GLY A 241 -14.67 -7.41 -5.74
CA GLY A 241 -14.88 -8.29 -4.59
C GLY A 241 -15.19 -7.52 -3.30
N ILE A 242 -14.48 -6.42 -3.05
CA ILE A 242 -14.74 -5.55 -1.90
C ILE A 242 -16.13 -4.90 -1.99
N VAL A 243 -16.51 -4.40 -3.18
CA VAL A 243 -17.84 -3.81 -3.38
C VAL A 243 -18.94 -4.87 -3.27
N ALA A 244 -18.72 -6.09 -3.73
CA ALA A 244 -19.64 -7.21 -3.53
C ALA A 244 -19.86 -7.47 -2.02
N ILE A 245 -18.78 -7.50 -1.23
CA ILE A 245 -18.86 -7.64 0.24
C ILE A 245 -19.64 -6.47 0.87
N ALA A 246 -19.48 -5.25 0.34
CA ALA A 246 -20.24 -4.08 0.77
C ALA A 246 -21.75 -4.31 0.63
N TYR A 247 -22.19 -4.78 -0.54
CA TYR A 247 -23.59 -5.06 -0.80
C TYR A 247 -24.12 -6.30 -0.06
N PHE A 248 -23.29 -7.30 0.22
CA PHE A 248 -23.74 -8.49 0.96
C PHE A 248 -23.86 -8.25 2.47
N ARG A 249 -22.89 -7.57 3.09
CA ARG A 249 -22.81 -7.54 4.56
C ARG A 249 -22.04 -6.38 5.19
N ALA A 250 -21.12 -5.73 4.49
CA ALA A 250 -20.26 -4.70 5.11
C ALA A 250 -20.85 -3.28 5.00
N GLY A 251 -21.80 -3.07 4.09
CA GLY A 251 -22.43 -1.78 3.85
C GLY A 251 -21.43 -0.68 3.48
N PRO A 252 -21.74 0.59 3.81
CA PRO A 252 -20.88 1.73 3.53
C PRO A 252 -19.53 1.72 4.25
N MET A 253 -19.32 0.79 5.20
CA MET A 253 -18.10 0.68 5.99
C MET A 253 -16.85 0.48 5.11
N VAL A 254 -16.99 -0.20 3.96
CA VAL A 254 -15.88 -0.45 3.03
C VAL A 254 -15.23 0.83 2.51
N PHE A 255 -16.00 1.91 2.40
CA PHE A 255 -15.49 3.19 1.89
C PHE A 255 -14.63 3.92 2.92
N ARG A 256 -14.77 3.59 4.23
CA ARG A 256 -14.02 4.18 5.35
C ARG A 256 -14.01 5.72 5.31
N LYS A 257 -15.15 6.29 4.91
CA LYS A 257 -15.33 7.72 4.69
C LYS A 257 -15.26 8.46 6.03
N THR A 258 -14.47 9.53 6.07
CA THR A 258 -14.31 10.41 7.24
C THR A 258 -14.61 11.83 6.81
N GLU A 259 -15.53 12.53 7.51
CA GLU A 259 -15.90 13.92 7.22
C GLU A 259 -16.25 14.17 5.74
N GLY A 260 -17.03 13.27 5.15
CA GLY A 260 -17.44 13.44 3.75
C GLY A 260 -16.37 13.09 2.71
N LYS A 261 -15.13 12.76 3.10
CA LYS A 261 -14.01 12.49 2.18
C LYS A 261 -13.59 11.01 2.19
N LEU A 262 -13.28 10.49 1.00
CA LEU A 262 -12.65 9.18 0.86
C LEU A 262 -11.15 9.27 1.12
N PRO A 263 -10.58 8.42 2.00
CA PRO A 263 -9.14 8.30 2.19
C PRO A 263 -8.40 7.93 0.90
N TRP A 264 -7.13 8.31 0.79
CA TRP A 264 -6.31 7.97 -0.38
C TRP A 264 -6.22 6.44 -0.59
N SER A 265 -6.10 5.65 0.48
CA SER A 265 -6.02 4.19 0.39
C SER A 265 -7.30 3.57 -0.14
N THR A 266 -8.48 4.08 0.28
CA THR A 266 -9.75 3.67 -0.32
C THR A 266 -9.83 4.07 -1.78
N ARG A 267 -9.42 5.30 -2.14
CA ARG A 267 -9.42 5.75 -3.54
C ARG A 267 -8.54 4.88 -4.40
N PHE A 268 -7.39 4.44 -3.89
CA PHE A 268 -6.48 3.53 -4.58
C PHE A 268 -7.09 2.13 -4.69
N VAL A 269 -7.47 1.48 -3.58
CA VAL A 269 -7.99 0.10 -3.60
C VAL A 269 -9.29 -0.03 -4.40
N LEU A 270 -10.17 0.98 -4.34
CA LEU A 270 -11.45 0.98 -5.05
C LEU A 270 -11.42 1.80 -6.35
N ALA A 271 -10.24 2.24 -6.82
CA ALA A 271 -10.16 3.13 -7.99
C ALA A 271 -10.91 2.58 -9.21
N PRO A 272 -10.79 1.29 -9.58
CA PRO A 272 -11.50 0.76 -10.74
C PRO A 272 -13.04 0.92 -10.63
N CYS A 273 -13.59 0.64 -9.45
CA CYS A 273 -15.01 0.83 -9.17
C CYS A 273 -15.41 2.32 -9.19
N LEU A 274 -14.60 3.18 -8.57
CA LEU A 274 -14.87 4.62 -8.47
C LEU A 274 -14.79 5.30 -9.85
N ILE A 275 -13.84 4.90 -10.68
CA ILE A 275 -13.72 5.36 -12.07
C ILE A 275 -14.96 4.93 -12.86
N GLY A 276 -15.36 3.65 -12.77
CA GLY A 276 -16.58 3.17 -13.42
C GLY A 276 -17.83 3.92 -12.97
N GLN A 277 -17.97 4.20 -11.67
CA GLN A 277 -19.07 5.02 -11.14
C GLN A 277 -19.01 6.47 -11.63
N TYR A 278 -17.81 7.05 -11.74
CA TYR A 278 -17.63 8.40 -12.26
C TYR A 278 -17.97 8.50 -13.75
N LEU A 279 -17.55 7.53 -14.57
CA LEU A 279 -17.89 7.45 -15.98
C LEU A 279 -19.41 7.27 -16.18
N SER A 280 -20.03 6.41 -15.36
CA SER A 280 -21.49 6.25 -15.33
C SER A 280 -22.18 7.57 -14.99
N LEU A 281 -21.70 8.30 -13.98
CA LEU A 281 -22.22 9.63 -13.64
C LEU A 281 -22.10 10.60 -14.82
N LEU A 282 -20.97 10.65 -15.52
CA LEU A 282 -20.79 11.54 -16.67
C LEU A 282 -21.75 11.19 -17.80
N TYR A 283 -21.96 9.90 -18.06
CA TYR A 283 -22.88 9.40 -19.09
C TYR A 283 -24.34 9.73 -18.76
N TYR A 284 -24.81 9.46 -17.54
CA TYR A 284 -26.20 9.80 -17.17
C TYR A 284 -26.42 11.30 -17.04
N ARG A 285 -25.41 12.06 -16.60
CA ARG A 285 -25.51 13.53 -16.51
C ARG A 285 -25.73 14.18 -17.88
N SER A 286 -25.21 13.62 -18.98
CA SER A 286 -25.47 14.17 -20.31
C SER A 286 -26.88 13.86 -20.82
N GLN A 287 -27.59 12.92 -20.20
CA GLN A 287 -28.95 12.51 -20.58
C GLN A 287 -30.03 13.15 -19.69
N CYS A 288 -29.67 13.52 -18.46
CA CYS A 288 -30.61 14.08 -17.49
C CYS A 288 -30.66 15.61 -17.53
N ARG A 289 -31.82 16.17 -17.18
CA ARG A 289 -31.98 17.61 -16.93
C ARG A 289 -31.11 18.03 -15.73
N SER A 290 -30.62 19.28 -15.75
CA SER A 290 -29.74 19.81 -14.70
C SER A 290 -30.44 20.04 -13.35
N TRP A 291 -31.77 20.19 -13.40
CA TRP A 291 -32.68 20.27 -12.25
C TRP A 291 -34.04 19.68 -12.62
N ASP A 292 -34.75 19.17 -11.62
CA ASP A 292 -36.09 18.63 -11.73
C ASP A 292 -36.94 18.98 -10.49
N LYS A 293 -38.25 19.05 -10.68
CA LYS A 293 -39.20 19.38 -9.61
C LYS A 293 -39.62 18.12 -8.89
N VAL A 294 -39.32 18.00 -7.60
CA VAL A 294 -39.77 16.86 -6.78
C VAL A 294 -41.17 17.13 -6.23
N THR A 295 -41.40 18.33 -5.70
CA THR A 295 -42.71 18.81 -5.23
C THR A 295 -42.90 20.28 -5.60
N PRO A 296 -44.11 20.89 -5.46
CA PRO A 296 -44.34 22.32 -5.69
C PRO A 296 -43.27 23.26 -5.09
N GLN A 297 -42.67 22.86 -3.97
CA GLN A 297 -41.72 23.66 -3.18
C GLN A 297 -40.29 23.10 -3.18
N ILE A 298 -40.05 21.91 -3.77
CA ILE A 298 -38.75 21.23 -3.71
C ILE A 298 -38.26 20.94 -5.12
N TRP A 299 -37.09 21.49 -5.43
CA TRP A 299 -36.33 21.21 -6.65
C TRP A 299 -35.08 20.42 -6.30
N ILE A 300 -34.76 19.41 -7.10
CA ILE A 300 -33.51 18.65 -6.99
C ILE A 300 -32.66 18.93 -8.23
N GLY A 301 -31.36 19.06 -8.06
CA GLY A 301 -30.46 19.32 -9.18
C GLY A 301 -29.04 18.93 -8.87
N GLY A 302 -28.15 19.19 -9.81
CA GLY A 302 -26.71 19.01 -9.59
C GLY A 302 -26.21 19.81 -8.38
N LYS A 303 -25.11 19.35 -7.77
CA LYS A 303 -24.44 20.10 -6.71
C LYS A 303 -24.07 21.49 -7.24
N LEU A 304 -24.63 22.55 -6.63
CA LEU A 304 -24.26 23.94 -6.93
C LEU A 304 -22.75 24.10 -6.71
N GLY A 305 -21.99 24.12 -7.82
CA GLY A 305 -20.58 24.46 -7.80
C GLY A 305 -20.42 25.96 -7.59
N SER A 306 -19.29 26.38 -7.01
CA SER A 306 -18.92 27.81 -6.84
C SER A 306 -18.94 28.61 -8.16
N VAL A 307 -18.91 27.93 -9.31
CA VAL A 307 -18.96 28.51 -10.66
C VAL A 307 -20.37 29.00 -11.05
N ILE A 308 -21.44 28.49 -10.45
CA ILE A 308 -22.83 28.89 -10.81
C ILE A 308 -23.25 30.18 -10.08
N ARG A 309 -22.50 30.60 -9.04
CA ARG A 309 -22.84 31.79 -8.25
C ARG A 309 -22.78 33.09 -9.05
N GLU A 310 -22.00 33.14 -10.12
CA GLU A 310 -21.90 34.33 -11.00
C GLU A 310 -22.98 34.40 -12.08
N ALA A 311 -23.63 33.28 -12.42
CA ALA A 311 -24.64 33.23 -13.48
C ALA A 311 -26.07 33.51 -12.99
N GLN A 312 -26.30 33.54 -11.67
CA GLN A 312 -27.62 33.83 -11.08
C GLN A 312 -27.73 35.25 -10.48
N LEU A 313 -26.69 36.08 -10.66
CA LEU A 313 -26.65 37.49 -10.22
C LEU A 313 -26.69 38.47 -11.41
N ARG A 314 -27.09 38.01 -12.60
CA ARG A 314 -27.44 38.83 -13.77
C ARG A 314 -28.87 38.50 -14.19
#